data_AF-A0A2A5H1E9-F1
#
_entry.id   AF-A0A2A5H1E9-F1
#
_cell.length_a   1.000
_cell.length_b   1.000
_cell.length_c   1.000
_cell.angle_alpha   90.00
_cell.angle_beta   90.00
_cell.angle_gamma   90.00
#
_symmetry.space_group_name_H-M   'P 1'
#
loop_
_entity.id
_entity.type
_entity.pdbx_description
1 polymer ?
#
loop_
_entity_poly.entity_id
_entity_poly.type
_entity_poly.pdbx_seq_one_letter_code
_entity_poly.pdbx_strand_id
1 'polypeptide(L)'
;MQNILFIVLGLVLLIMGGNWLLKAAVALSLRLSIPKIVIGMTVVSLATSAPELIVSIKSALNGLPDLALGNVVGSNIANLALVLGITVILGTIEVKKSFYTTDWPVMMLASLLFFGFIFFDGELQRYEGVIMVISLVIFLVYLLRFQKTAVVDELPEDDVLLPLYKTILFFCIGGVALWGGSELLIKGAVGMANAYGVSERVIAVTVVSVGTSIPELAASIIAVIKKEKAISLGNLIGSNIFNILAVLGITSIITPIRVMDERLLSNDIFWMLGVSFLILPLVLIPRGLRLGWRNGILLIAVYAIFVYITIS
;
A
#
# COMPACT_ATOMS: atom_id res chain seq x y z
N MET A 1 -7.40 29.89 6.94
CA MET A 1 -6.02 30.05 6.43
C MET A 1 -5.08 28.91 6.86
N GLN A 2 -5.04 28.57 8.16
CA GLN A 2 -4.18 27.49 8.70
C GLN A 2 -4.42 26.12 8.03
N ASN A 3 -5.68 25.72 7.78
CA ASN A 3 -5.98 24.45 7.14
C ASN A 3 -5.46 24.37 5.69
N ILE A 4 -5.56 25.46 4.94
CA ILE A 4 -5.01 25.56 3.57
C ILE A 4 -3.49 25.45 3.61
N LEU A 5 -2.83 26.09 4.58
CA LEU A 5 -1.39 25.98 4.77
C LEU A 5 -0.97 24.52 5.04
N PHE A 6 -1.71 23.80 5.89
CA PHE A 6 -1.45 22.38 6.14
C PHE A 6 -1.63 21.51 4.90
N ILE A 7 -2.67 21.76 4.09
CA ILE A 7 -2.86 21.07 2.81
C ILE A 7 -1.67 21.31 1.88
N VAL A 8 -1.27 22.57 1.69
CA VAL A 8 -0.18 22.93 0.77
C VAL A 8 1.16 22.36 1.23
N LEU A 9 1.50 22.51 2.52
CA LEU A 9 2.73 21.93 3.07
C LEU A 9 2.71 20.40 3.01
N GLY A 10 1.56 19.79 3.29
CA GLY A 10 1.38 18.34 3.19
C GLY A 10 1.67 17.83 1.78
N LEU A 11 1.07 18.46 0.76
CA LEU A 11 1.31 18.12 -0.66
C LEU A 11 2.78 18.30 -1.06
N VAL A 12 3.42 19.39 -0.64
CA VAL A 12 4.84 19.64 -0.92
C VAL A 12 5.71 18.53 -0.30
N LEU A 13 5.47 18.18 0.96
CA LEU A 13 6.20 17.11 1.64
C LEU A 13 5.97 15.74 0.99
N LEU A 14 4.75 15.43 0.56
CA LEU A 14 4.43 14.18 -0.14
C LEU A 14 5.20 14.06 -1.47
N ILE A 15 5.23 15.14 -2.27
CA ILE A 15 5.97 15.17 -3.54
C ILE A 15 7.47 15.02 -3.30
N MET A 16 8.02 15.76 -2.34
CA MET A 16 9.45 15.68 -2.00
C MET A 16 9.82 14.32 -1.42
N GLY A 17 8.99 13.81 -0.51
CA GLY A 17 9.13 12.51 0.15
C GLY A 17 9.12 11.36 -0.85
N GLY A 18 8.14 11.34 -1.76
CA GLY A 18 8.08 10.35 -2.84
C GLY A 18 9.30 10.39 -3.75
N ASN A 19 9.83 11.59 -4.05
CA ASN A 19 11.03 11.73 -4.89
C ASN A 19 12.30 11.26 -4.17
N TRP A 20 12.46 11.53 -2.88
CA TRP A 20 13.59 11.01 -2.10
C TRP A 20 13.51 9.50 -1.93
N LEU A 21 12.34 8.97 -1.56
CA LEU A 21 12.13 7.53 -1.42
C LEU A 21 12.40 6.81 -2.75
N LEU A 22 11.93 7.35 -3.88
CA LEU A 22 12.20 6.78 -5.19
C LEU A 22 13.71 6.75 -5.52
N LYS A 23 14.44 7.84 -5.25
CA LYS A 23 15.90 7.89 -5.46
C LYS A 23 16.63 6.84 -4.62
N ALA A 24 16.20 6.65 -3.37
CA ALA A 24 16.74 5.61 -2.52
C ALA A 24 16.43 4.20 -3.06
N ALA A 25 15.19 3.98 -3.51
CA ALA A 25 14.75 2.72 -4.09
C ALA A 25 15.54 2.35 -5.35
N VAL A 26 15.70 3.28 -6.30
CA VAL A 26 16.51 3.06 -7.51
C VAL A 26 17.96 2.77 -7.14
N ALA A 27 18.57 3.57 -6.26
CA ALA A 27 19.95 3.35 -5.84
C ALA A 27 20.16 2.00 -5.13
N LEU A 28 19.17 1.52 -4.36
CA LEU A 28 19.22 0.24 -3.68
C LEU A 28 19.05 -0.93 -4.67
N SER A 29 18.19 -0.78 -5.68
CA SER A 29 18.03 -1.74 -6.78
C SER A 29 19.36 -1.94 -7.52
N LEU A 30 20.02 -0.84 -7.90
CA LEU A 30 21.33 -0.87 -8.54
C LEU A 30 22.40 -1.52 -7.65
N ARG A 31 22.50 -1.08 -6.40
CA ARG A 31 23.53 -1.53 -5.45
C ARG A 31 23.42 -3.01 -5.12
N LEU A 32 22.20 -3.54 -5.01
CA LEU A 32 21.96 -4.95 -4.67
C LEU A 32 21.85 -5.85 -5.90
N SER A 33 21.84 -5.28 -7.11
CA SER A 33 21.55 -5.97 -8.38
C SER A 33 20.23 -6.75 -8.31
N ILE A 34 19.18 -6.10 -7.79
CA ILE A 34 17.86 -6.69 -7.57
C ILE A 34 16.83 -5.93 -8.44
N PRO A 35 15.86 -6.61 -9.06
CA PRO A 35 14.84 -5.95 -9.87
C PRO A 35 14.12 -4.81 -9.15
N LYS A 36 13.85 -3.71 -9.86
CA LYS A 36 13.14 -2.53 -9.32
C LYS A 36 11.79 -2.87 -8.68
N ILE A 37 11.05 -3.83 -9.25
CA ILE A 37 9.78 -4.32 -8.69
C ILE A 37 9.96 -4.94 -7.29
N VAL A 38 11.05 -5.69 -7.06
CA VAL A 38 11.33 -6.31 -5.76
C VAL A 38 11.66 -5.24 -4.72
N ILE A 39 12.42 -4.21 -5.09
CA ILE A 39 12.67 -3.09 -4.19
C ILE A 39 11.38 -2.33 -3.87
N GLY A 40 10.49 -2.15 -4.86
CA GLY A 40 9.14 -1.66 -4.64
C GLY A 40 8.38 -2.50 -3.62
N MET A 41 8.36 -3.83 -3.80
CA MET A 41 7.65 -4.78 -2.94
C MET A 41 8.20 -4.91 -1.52
N THR A 42 9.43 -4.46 -1.28
CA THR A 42 10.12 -4.68 0.00
C THR A 42 10.37 -3.37 0.74
N VAL A 43 11.21 -2.51 0.18
CA VAL A 43 11.75 -1.34 0.87
C VAL A 43 10.78 -0.17 0.76
N VAL A 44 10.20 0.05 -0.42
CA VAL A 44 9.24 1.14 -0.63
C VAL A 44 7.94 0.86 0.13
N SER A 45 7.38 -0.34 -0.03
CA SER A 45 6.17 -0.77 0.70
C SER A 45 6.35 -0.71 2.22
N LEU A 46 7.49 -1.17 2.75
CA LEU A 46 7.77 -1.05 4.19
C LEU A 46 7.75 0.41 4.66
N ALA A 47 8.32 1.33 3.88
CA ALA A 47 8.37 2.74 4.24
C ALA A 47 6.99 3.41 4.14
N THR A 48 6.19 3.07 3.12
CA THR A 48 4.87 3.67 2.94
C THR A 48 3.83 3.10 3.90
N SER A 49 3.95 1.82 4.29
CA SER A 49 3.00 1.13 5.19
C SER A 49 3.37 1.22 6.68
N ALA A 50 4.46 1.91 7.03
CA ALA A 50 4.81 2.21 8.42
C ALA A 50 3.74 3.03 9.17
N PRO A 51 3.08 4.04 8.57
CA PRO A 51 1.94 4.74 9.16
C PRO A 51 0.81 3.80 9.55
N GLU A 52 0.44 2.84 8.68
CA GLU A 52 -0.59 1.84 8.94
C GLU A 52 -0.23 0.97 10.13
N LEU A 53 1.02 0.54 10.24
CA LEU A 53 1.51 -0.19 11.42
C LEU A 53 1.27 0.61 12.70
N ILE A 54 1.66 1.89 12.71
CA ILE A 54 1.52 2.75 13.88
C ILE A 54 0.05 2.97 14.23
N VAL A 55 -0.80 3.21 13.23
CA VAL A 55 -2.25 3.44 13.42
C VAL A 55 -2.95 2.17 13.92
N SER A 56 -2.66 1.00 13.34
CA SER A 56 -3.26 -0.26 13.76
C SER A 56 -2.83 -0.66 15.17
N ILE A 57 -1.54 -0.52 15.52
CA ILE A 57 -1.05 -0.78 16.89
C ILE A 57 -1.73 0.16 17.89
N LYS A 58 -1.76 1.47 17.63
CA LYS A 58 -2.39 2.45 18.53
C LYS A 58 -3.89 2.16 18.70
N SER A 59 -4.59 1.85 17.62
CA SER A 59 -6.03 1.57 17.64
C SER A 59 -6.32 0.33 18.48
N ALA A 60 -5.56 -0.75 18.27
CA ALA A 60 -5.73 -1.99 19.02
C ALA A 60 -5.41 -1.80 20.51
N LEU A 61 -4.33 -1.10 20.86
CA LEU A 61 -3.97 -0.80 22.26
C LEU A 61 -4.98 0.11 22.96
N ASN A 62 -5.67 0.98 22.21
CA ASN A 62 -6.72 1.86 22.73
C ASN A 62 -8.09 1.16 22.85
N GLY A 63 -8.16 -0.16 22.62
CA GLY A 63 -9.41 -0.91 22.69
C GLY A 63 -10.35 -0.71 21.50
N LEU A 64 -9.82 -0.28 20.34
CA LEU A 64 -10.55 -0.11 19.08
C LEU A 64 -10.05 -1.11 18.01
N PRO A 65 -10.27 -2.43 18.20
CA PRO A 65 -9.72 -3.46 17.31
C PRO A 65 -10.28 -3.40 15.88
N ASP A 66 -11.55 -3.04 15.69
CA ASP A 66 -12.15 -2.87 14.37
C ASP A 66 -11.50 -1.76 13.56
N LEU A 67 -11.02 -0.70 14.22
CA LEU A 67 -10.29 0.37 13.54
C LEU A 67 -8.93 -0.14 13.04
N ALA A 68 -8.29 -1.05 13.78
CA ALA A 68 -7.03 -1.66 13.36
C ALA A 68 -7.20 -2.60 12.15
N LEU A 69 -8.28 -3.41 12.13
CA LEU A 69 -8.62 -4.28 11.00
C LEU A 69 -9.09 -3.47 9.79
N GLY A 70 -10.01 -2.53 10.01
CA GLY A 70 -10.56 -1.65 8.98
C GLY A 70 -9.48 -0.80 8.31
N ASN A 71 -8.48 -0.33 9.07
CA ASN A 71 -7.31 0.35 8.52
C ASN A 71 -6.59 -0.53 7.49
N VAL A 72 -6.33 -1.80 7.80
CA VAL A 72 -5.60 -2.71 6.89
C VAL A 72 -6.46 -3.14 5.70
N VAL A 73 -7.68 -3.62 5.95
CA VAL A 73 -8.59 -4.10 4.91
C VAL A 73 -8.94 -2.96 3.95
N GLY A 74 -9.28 -1.78 4.48
CA GLY A 74 -9.56 -0.58 3.71
C GLY A 74 -8.36 -0.11 2.89
N SER A 75 -7.16 -0.09 3.49
CA SER A 75 -5.93 0.30 2.77
C SER A 75 -5.59 -0.66 1.64
N ASN A 76 -5.83 -1.96 1.80
CA ASN A 76 -5.62 -2.94 0.73
C ASN A 76 -6.57 -2.72 -0.45
N ILE A 77 -7.85 -2.49 -0.17
CA ILE A 77 -8.86 -2.15 -1.18
C ILE A 77 -8.47 -0.84 -1.89
N ALA A 78 -8.12 0.21 -1.14
CA ALA A 78 -7.72 1.49 -1.68
C ALA A 78 -6.45 1.38 -2.55
N ASN A 79 -5.43 0.65 -2.10
CA ASN A 79 -4.19 0.47 -2.84
C ASN A 79 -4.40 -0.19 -4.21
N LEU A 80 -5.25 -1.22 -4.28
CA LEU A 80 -5.48 -1.95 -5.52
C LEU A 80 -6.57 -1.35 -6.42
N ALA A 81 -7.58 -0.69 -5.85
CA ALA A 81 -8.68 -0.10 -6.63
C ALA A 81 -8.43 1.38 -6.93
N LEU A 82 -8.15 2.20 -5.91
CA LEU A 82 -7.94 3.64 -6.07
C LEU A 82 -6.53 3.95 -6.58
N VAL A 83 -5.49 3.54 -5.85
CA VAL A 83 -4.11 3.96 -6.13
C VAL A 83 -3.60 3.33 -7.42
N LEU A 84 -3.75 2.02 -7.58
CA LEU A 84 -3.43 1.35 -8.85
C LEU A 84 -4.27 1.91 -10.00
N GLY A 85 -5.55 2.22 -9.75
CA GLY A 85 -6.45 2.82 -10.73
C GLY A 85 -5.91 4.15 -11.27
N ILE A 86 -5.56 5.07 -10.38
CA ILE A 86 -4.99 6.39 -10.71
C ILE A 86 -3.64 6.22 -11.42
N THR A 87 -2.74 5.40 -10.88
CA THR A 87 -1.37 5.24 -11.41
C THR A 87 -1.37 4.67 -12.84
N VAL A 88 -2.26 3.73 -13.13
CA VAL A 88 -2.40 3.11 -14.46
C VAL A 88 -3.07 4.06 -15.47
N ILE A 89 -3.95 4.97 -15.03
CA ILE A 89 -4.48 6.05 -15.88
C ILE A 89 -3.36 7.02 -16.27
N LEU A 90 -2.49 7.37 -15.32
CA LEU A 90 -1.37 8.28 -15.56
C LEU A 90 -0.28 7.64 -16.44
N GLY A 91 -0.10 6.32 -16.38
CA GLY A 91 0.82 5.63 -17.26
C GLY A 91 0.63 4.12 -17.29
N THR A 92 0.45 3.57 -18.50
CA THR A 92 0.35 2.11 -18.73
C THR A 92 1.54 1.37 -18.12
N ILE A 93 1.27 0.37 -17.30
CA ILE A 93 2.28 -0.45 -16.62
C ILE A 93 2.41 -1.79 -17.35
N GLU A 94 3.62 -2.11 -17.79
CA GLU A 94 3.95 -3.43 -18.32
C GLU A 94 4.22 -4.39 -17.17
N VAL A 95 3.63 -5.59 -17.26
CA VAL A 95 3.65 -6.57 -16.19
C VAL A 95 4.51 -7.75 -16.61
N LYS A 96 5.48 -8.10 -15.76
CA LYS A 96 6.38 -9.21 -16.00
C LYS A 96 5.77 -10.55 -15.59
N LYS A 97 6.36 -11.64 -16.08
CA LYS A 97 5.95 -13.00 -15.73
C LYS A 97 5.95 -13.28 -14.22
N SER A 98 6.93 -12.72 -13.49
CA SER A 98 7.03 -12.87 -12.02
C SER A 98 5.76 -12.43 -11.29
N PHE A 99 5.03 -11.46 -11.85
CA PHE A 99 3.82 -10.91 -11.25
C PHE A 99 2.77 -11.98 -11.02
N TYR A 100 2.43 -12.77 -12.05
CA TYR A 100 1.36 -13.78 -11.94
C TYR A 100 1.86 -15.13 -11.44
N THR A 101 3.18 -15.40 -11.45
CA THR A 101 3.74 -16.64 -10.92
C THR A 101 4.11 -16.56 -9.44
N THR A 102 4.38 -15.36 -8.93
CA THR A 102 4.94 -15.17 -7.59
C THR A 102 4.26 -14.03 -6.84
N ASP A 103 4.29 -12.82 -7.40
CA ASP A 103 3.94 -11.61 -6.64
C ASP A 103 2.44 -11.56 -6.27
N TRP A 104 1.56 -11.74 -7.26
CA TRP A 104 0.11 -11.82 -7.07
C TRP A 104 -0.32 -13.07 -6.28
N PRO A 105 0.19 -14.29 -6.57
CA PRO A 105 -0.14 -15.47 -5.76
C PRO A 105 0.18 -15.30 -4.28
N VAL A 106 1.33 -14.70 -3.93
CA VAL A 106 1.68 -14.47 -2.52
C VAL A 106 0.72 -13.46 -1.87
N MET A 107 0.38 -12.37 -2.56
CA MET A 107 -0.61 -11.41 -2.07
C MET A 107 -1.98 -12.07 -1.83
N MET A 108 -2.41 -12.92 -2.76
CA MET A 108 -3.67 -13.65 -2.64
C MET A 108 -3.64 -14.66 -1.48
N LEU A 109 -2.54 -15.41 -1.35
CA LEU A 109 -2.34 -16.34 -0.23
C LEU A 109 -2.30 -15.64 1.12
N ALA A 110 -1.65 -14.47 1.23
CA ALA A 110 -1.66 -13.67 2.45
C ALA A 110 -3.08 -13.24 2.81
N SER A 111 -3.86 -12.78 1.83
CA SER A 111 -5.25 -12.35 2.04
C SER A 111 -6.16 -13.50 2.44
N LEU A 112 -5.99 -14.68 1.83
CA LEU A 112 -6.72 -15.90 2.17
C LEU A 112 -6.32 -16.45 3.54
N LEU A 113 -5.03 -16.38 3.89
CA LEU A 113 -4.51 -16.77 5.20
C LEU A 113 -5.16 -15.91 6.30
N PHE A 114 -5.16 -14.59 6.11
CA PHE A 114 -5.83 -13.67 7.01
C PHE A 114 -7.32 -13.97 7.14
N PHE A 115 -8.04 -14.13 6.02
CA PHE A 115 -9.46 -14.50 6.05
C PHE A 115 -9.69 -15.81 6.81
N GLY A 116 -8.88 -16.84 6.56
CA GLY A 116 -9.01 -18.14 7.20
C GLY A 116 -8.84 -18.10 8.72
N PHE A 117 -7.94 -17.24 9.24
CA PHE A 117 -7.76 -17.06 10.68
C PHE A 117 -8.99 -16.47 11.35
N ILE A 118 -9.55 -15.39 10.80
CA ILE A 118 -10.67 -14.69 11.44
C ILE A 118 -12.05 -15.26 11.12
N PHE A 119 -12.19 -16.12 10.11
CA PHE A 119 -13.50 -16.60 9.64
C PHE A 119 -14.24 -17.48 10.68
N PHE A 120 -13.51 -18.22 11.52
CA PHE A 120 -14.11 -19.22 12.40
C PHE A 120 -14.51 -18.67 13.77
N ASP A 121 -13.64 -17.89 14.41
CA ASP A 121 -13.84 -17.38 15.76
C ASP A 121 -13.96 -15.85 15.83
N GLY A 122 -13.77 -15.15 14.70
CA GLY A 122 -13.84 -13.70 14.63
C GLY A 122 -12.71 -13.01 15.40
N GLU A 123 -11.58 -13.67 15.66
CA GLU A 123 -10.50 -13.10 16.45
C GLU A 123 -9.13 -13.44 15.86
N LEU A 124 -8.31 -12.43 15.56
CA LEU A 124 -6.93 -12.63 15.15
C LEU A 124 -6.04 -12.82 16.38
N GLN A 125 -5.61 -14.05 16.60
CA GLN A 125 -4.88 -14.49 17.80
C GLN A 125 -3.37 -14.23 17.68
N ARG A 126 -2.67 -14.25 18.83
CA ARG A 126 -1.22 -13.96 18.88
C ARG A 126 -0.38 -14.92 18.03
N TYR A 127 -0.67 -16.23 18.08
CA TYR A 127 0.09 -17.21 17.31
C TYR A 127 -0.15 -17.08 15.81
N GLU A 128 -1.35 -16.68 15.40
CA GLU A 128 -1.67 -16.39 14.00
C GLU A 128 -0.84 -15.20 13.51
N GLY A 129 -0.70 -14.16 14.36
CA GLY A 129 0.22 -13.06 14.09
C GLY A 129 1.67 -13.50 13.92
N VAL A 130 2.16 -14.42 14.76
CA VAL A 130 3.50 -15.01 14.61
C VAL A 130 3.63 -15.75 13.28
N ILE A 131 2.64 -16.54 12.89
CA ILE A 131 2.62 -17.24 11.59
C ILE A 131 2.70 -16.24 10.44
N MET A 132 1.90 -15.18 10.47
CA MET A 132 1.88 -14.13 9.44
C MET A 132 3.25 -13.45 9.30
N VAL A 133 3.88 -13.06 10.41
CA VAL A 133 5.21 -12.43 10.40
C VAL A 133 6.27 -13.39 9.89
N ILE A 134 6.24 -14.67 10.29
CA ILE A 134 7.16 -15.69 9.77
C ILE A 134 6.96 -15.87 8.26
N SER A 135 5.72 -15.93 7.77
CA SER A 135 5.40 -16.01 6.35
C SER A 135 5.97 -14.81 5.58
N LEU A 136 5.90 -13.59 6.15
CA LEU A 136 6.54 -12.41 5.57
C LEU A 136 8.05 -12.58 5.48
N VAL A 137 8.71 -12.99 6.57
CA VAL A 137 10.16 -13.19 6.58
C VAL A 137 10.59 -14.22 5.53
N ILE A 138 9.86 -15.34 5.40
CA ILE A 138 10.09 -16.35 4.36
C ILE A 138 9.95 -15.73 2.97
N PHE A 139 8.89 -14.96 2.73
CA PHE A 139 8.66 -14.29 1.45
C PHE A 139 9.76 -13.27 1.11
N LEU A 140 10.19 -12.45 2.08
CA LEU A 140 11.27 -11.48 1.89
C LEU A 140 12.60 -12.17 1.59
N VAL A 141 12.93 -13.23 2.32
CA VAL A 141 14.12 -14.04 2.05
C VAL A 141 14.03 -14.67 0.66
N TYR A 142 12.85 -15.16 0.28
CA TYR A 142 12.63 -15.74 -1.05
C TYR A 142 12.87 -14.70 -2.16
N LEU A 143 12.28 -13.51 -2.06
CA LEU A 143 12.47 -12.43 -3.02
C LEU A 143 13.95 -12.03 -3.14
N LEU A 144 14.63 -11.81 -2.00
CA LEU A 144 16.01 -11.33 -1.99
C LEU A 144 17.04 -12.38 -2.45
N ARG A 145 16.76 -13.68 -2.25
CA ARG A 145 17.66 -14.78 -2.65
C ARG A 145 17.39 -15.32 -4.04
N PHE A 146 16.13 -15.53 -4.41
CA PHE A 146 15.76 -16.29 -5.61
C PHE A 146 15.33 -15.42 -6.79
N GLN A 147 15.07 -14.11 -6.60
CA GLN A 147 14.84 -13.20 -7.72
C GLN A 147 16.11 -12.47 -8.24
N LYS A 148 17.31 -13.04 -8.04
CA LYS A 148 18.56 -12.60 -8.71
C LYS A 148 18.81 -13.47 -9.95
N THR A 149 19.11 -12.99 -11.16
CA THR A 149 19.67 -11.72 -11.64
C THR A 149 18.75 -11.26 -12.79
N ALA A 150 18.07 -10.12 -12.68
CA ALA A 150 17.67 -9.45 -13.92
C ALA A 150 18.98 -9.05 -14.59
N VAL A 151 19.23 -9.60 -15.78
CA VAL A 151 20.38 -9.24 -16.62
C VAL A 151 20.50 -7.71 -16.62
N VAL A 152 21.73 -7.23 -16.48
CA VAL A 152 22.13 -5.82 -16.42
C VAL A 152 21.54 -5.00 -17.60
N ASP A 153 21.06 -5.65 -18.65
CA ASP A 153 20.44 -5.09 -19.86
C ASP A 153 19.15 -4.27 -19.66
N GLU A 154 18.53 -4.28 -18.48
CA GLU A 154 17.33 -3.47 -18.21
C GLU A 154 17.55 -2.26 -17.30
N LEU A 155 18.76 -2.03 -16.80
CA LEU A 155 19.04 -0.83 -16.01
C LEU A 155 19.17 0.36 -16.97
N PRO A 156 18.36 1.44 -16.83
CA PRO A 156 18.55 2.64 -17.61
C PRO A 156 20.00 3.11 -17.50
N GLU A 157 20.67 3.34 -18.63
CA GLU A 157 22.06 3.83 -18.67
C GLU A 157 22.23 5.18 -17.92
N ASP A 158 21.13 5.91 -17.68
CA ASP A 158 21.09 7.19 -16.98
C ASP A 158 20.95 7.09 -15.45
N ASP A 159 20.74 5.90 -14.87
CA ASP A 159 20.53 5.78 -13.42
C ASP A 159 21.85 5.89 -12.64
N VAL A 160 22.01 7.02 -11.94
CA VAL A 160 23.22 7.30 -11.15
C VAL A 160 23.21 6.55 -9.81
N LEU A 161 24.23 5.71 -9.60
CA LEU A 161 24.44 5.03 -8.31
C LEU A 161 24.79 6.03 -7.20
N LEU A 162 23.87 6.21 -6.24
CA LEU A 162 24.11 7.07 -5.09
C LEU A 162 25.01 6.38 -4.05
N PRO A 163 25.87 7.13 -3.32
CA PRO A 163 26.57 6.65 -2.14
C PRO A 163 25.59 6.14 -1.07
N LEU A 164 25.96 5.09 -0.33
CA LEU A 164 25.08 4.42 0.64
C LEU A 164 24.52 5.38 1.69
N TYR A 165 25.34 6.31 2.20
CA TYR A 165 24.86 7.29 3.17
C TYR A 165 23.76 8.20 2.59
N LYS A 166 23.84 8.57 1.30
CA LYS A 166 22.78 9.33 0.62
C LYS A 166 21.55 8.47 0.40
N THR A 167 21.72 7.19 0.05
CA THR A 167 20.60 6.24 -0.10
C THR A 167 19.82 6.09 1.21
N ILE A 168 20.52 5.84 2.32
CA ILE A 168 19.90 5.71 3.65
C ILE A 168 19.26 7.03 4.07
N LEU A 169 19.95 8.16 3.87
CA LEU A 169 19.40 9.48 4.17
C LEU A 169 18.10 9.73 3.40
N PHE A 170 18.10 9.52 2.08
CA PHE A 170 16.92 9.70 1.23
C PHE A 170 15.78 8.74 1.57
N PHE A 171 16.09 7.51 1.96
CA PHE A 171 15.11 6.56 2.44
C PHE A 171 14.43 7.08 3.72
N CYS A 172 15.21 7.45 4.74
CA CYS A 172 14.69 7.92 6.02
C CYS A 172 13.93 9.25 5.89
N ILE A 173 14.50 10.26 5.24
CA ILE A 173 13.80 11.55 5.08
C ILE A 173 12.60 11.41 4.13
N GLY A 174 12.67 10.51 3.15
CA GLY A 174 11.58 10.21 2.24
C GLY A 174 10.37 9.64 2.97
N GLY A 175 10.58 8.57 3.76
CA GLY A 175 9.52 7.97 4.59
C GLY A 175 8.94 8.95 5.61
N VAL A 176 9.79 9.70 6.32
CA VAL A 176 9.34 10.71 7.30
C VAL A 176 8.55 11.83 6.63
N ALA A 177 8.99 12.31 5.46
CA ALA A 177 8.28 13.34 4.70
C ALA A 177 6.94 12.84 4.14
N LEU A 178 6.87 11.58 3.71
CA LEU A 178 5.60 10.98 3.27
C LEU A 178 4.60 10.87 4.43
N TRP A 179 5.02 10.33 5.57
CA TRP A 179 4.19 10.24 6.76
C TRP A 179 3.74 11.63 7.25
N GLY A 180 4.68 12.55 7.46
CA GLY A 180 4.39 13.91 7.93
C GLY A 180 3.56 14.72 6.92
N GLY A 181 3.79 14.51 5.63
CA GLY A 181 3.02 15.11 4.57
C GLY A 181 1.57 14.63 4.55
N SER A 182 1.34 13.32 4.72
CA SER A 182 0.01 12.74 4.86
C SER A 182 -0.72 13.29 6.09
N GLU A 183 -0.06 13.33 7.25
CA GLU A 183 -0.62 13.87 8.50
C GLU A 183 -1.08 15.33 8.36
N LEU A 184 -0.27 16.18 7.74
CA LEU A 184 -0.64 17.58 7.50
C LEU A 184 -1.79 17.69 6.51
N LEU A 185 -1.76 16.91 5.42
CA LEU A 185 -2.81 16.92 4.42
C LEU A 185 -4.16 16.49 5.01
N ILE A 186 -4.20 15.40 5.78
CA ILE A 186 -5.41 14.92 6.46
C ILE A 186 -5.91 15.97 7.45
N LYS A 187 -5.04 16.51 8.32
CA LYS A 187 -5.44 17.56 9.29
C LYS A 187 -6.03 18.79 8.62
N GLY A 188 -5.41 19.25 7.54
CA GLY A 188 -5.90 20.38 6.77
C GLY A 188 -7.23 20.06 6.07
N ALA A 189 -7.38 18.88 5.46
CA ALA A 189 -8.60 18.45 4.79
C ALA A 189 -9.78 18.30 5.76
N VAL A 190 -9.57 17.62 6.90
CA VAL A 190 -10.56 17.49 7.98
C VAL A 190 -10.97 18.86 8.51
N GLY A 191 -9.99 19.74 8.78
CA GLY A 191 -10.26 21.09 9.25
C GLY A 191 -11.07 21.94 8.27
N MET A 192 -10.81 21.80 6.96
CA MET A 192 -11.61 22.46 5.92
C MET A 192 -13.03 21.90 5.86
N ALA A 193 -13.18 20.57 5.88
CA ALA A 193 -14.48 19.92 5.81
C ALA A 193 -15.37 20.31 7.00
N ASN A 194 -14.82 20.34 8.22
CA ASN A 194 -15.52 20.84 9.41
C ASN A 194 -15.96 22.30 9.26
N ALA A 195 -15.10 23.17 8.69
CA ALA A 195 -15.45 24.57 8.48
C ALA A 195 -16.59 24.77 7.47
N TYR A 196 -16.80 23.82 6.55
CA TYR A 196 -17.91 23.80 5.61
C TYR A 196 -19.14 23.02 6.10
N GLY A 197 -19.15 22.57 7.37
CA GLY A 197 -20.28 21.85 7.94
C GLY A 197 -20.45 20.42 7.42
N VAL A 198 -19.40 19.82 6.84
CA VAL A 198 -19.41 18.41 6.46
C VAL A 198 -19.43 17.57 7.75
N SER A 199 -20.28 16.53 7.79
CA SER A 199 -20.41 15.70 8.99
C SER A 199 -19.14 14.89 9.26
N GLU A 200 -18.83 14.68 10.55
CA GLU A 200 -17.68 13.88 10.99
C GLU A 200 -17.69 12.48 10.37
N ARG A 201 -18.87 11.88 10.22
CA ARG A 201 -19.04 10.57 9.56
C ARG A 201 -18.58 10.60 8.10
N VAL A 202 -18.99 11.62 7.33
CA VAL A 202 -18.56 11.73 5.92
C VAL A 202 -17.06 11.95 5.83
N ILE A 203 -16.48 12.77 6.71
CA ILE A 203 -15.04 13.01 6.77
C ILE A 203 -14.28 11.72 7.09
N ALA A 204 -14.75 10.95 8.08
CA ALA A 204 -14.13 9.69 8.49
C ALA A 204 -14.12 8.66 7.34
N VAL A 205 -15.25 8.48 6.67
CA VAL A 205 -15.38 7.46 5.61
C VAL A 205 -14.72 7.88 4.29
N THR A 206 -14.43 9.16 4.08
CA THR A 206 -13.82 9.65 2.82
C THR A 206 -12.37 10.09 2.99
N VAL A 207 -12.11 11.12 3.80
CA VAL A 207 -10.80 11.76 3.92
C VAL A 207 -9.86 10.93 4.79
N VAL A 208 -10.36 10.44 5.93
CA VAL A 208 -9.53 9.71 6.89
C VAL A 208 -9.26 8.29 6.41
N SER A 209 -10.26 7.60 5.86
CA SER A 209 -10.13 6.24 5.32
C SER A 209 -9.11 6.13 4.18
N VAL A 210 -9.05 7.14 3.31
CA VAL A 210 -8.06 7.24 2.23
C VAL A 210 -6.72 7.77 2.75
N GLY A 211 -6.75 8.48 3.88
CA GLY A 211 -5.62 9.22 4.43
C GLY A 211 -4.37 8.38 4.66
N THR A 212 -4.51 7.18 5.21
CA THR A 212 -3.38 6.29 5.48
C THR A 212 -2.73 5.77 4.21
N SER A 213 -3.45 5.67 3.09
CA SER A 213 -2.92 5.26 1.77
C SER A 213 -2.37 6.42 0.92
N ILE A 214 -2.36 7.65 1.44
CA ILE A 214 -1.77 8.81 0.75
C ILE A 214 -0.25 8.67 0.51
N PRO A 215 0.57 8.16 1.47
CA PRO A 215 1.97 7.85 1.24
C PRO A 215 2.20 6.94 0.03
N GLU A 216 1.42 5.85 -0.08
CA GLU A 216 1.44 4.90 -1.20
C GLU A 216 1.06 5.56 -2.51
N LEU A 217 -0.01 6.38 -2.50
CA LEU A 217 -0.44 7.15 -3.66
C LEU A 217 0.67 8.09 -4.14
N ALA A 218 1.26 8.86 -3.23
CA ALA A 218 2.33 9.80 -3.55
C ALA A 218 3.57 9.09 -4.10
N ALA A 219 4.04 8.03 -3.43
CA ALA A 219 5.19 7.25 -3.88
C ALA A 219 4.94 6.62 -5.26
N SER A 220 3.75 6.08 -5.49
CA SER A 220 3.38 5.40 -6.73
C SER A 220 3.22 6.37 -7.90
N ILE A 221 2.57 7.53 -7.69
CA ILE A 221 2.48 8.58 -8.70
C ILE A 221 3.86 9.10 -9.07
N ILE A 222 4.72 9.38 -8.09
CA ILE A 222 6.09 9.86 -8.35
C ILE A 222 6.89 8.82 -9.14
N ALA A 223 6.79 7.54 -8.80
CA ALA A 223 7.40 6.45 -9.55
C ALA A 223 6.92 6.43 -11.01
N VAL A 224 5.61 6.53 -11.27
CA VAL A 224 5.07 6.56 -12.64
C VAL A 224 5.55 7.79 -13.42
N ILE A 225 5.52 8.99 -12.83
CA ILE A 225 5.99 10.24 -13.46
C ILE A 225 7.47 10.14 -13.82
N LYS A 226 8.28 9.51 -12.96
CA LYS A 226 9.70 9.28 -13.18
C LYS A 226 10.01 8.07 -14.07
N LYS A 227 8.99 7.47 -14.70
CA LYS A 227 9.07 6.29 -15.57
C LYS A 227 9.51 5.00 -14.86
N GLU A 228 9.48 4.97 -13.53
CA GLU A 228 9.81 3.83 -12.68
C GLU A 228 8.57 2.99 -12.34
N LYS A 229 7.80 2.62 -13.35
CA LYS A 229 6.48 1.98 -13.18
C LYS A 229 6.55 0.62 -12.47
N ALA A 230 7.66 -0.10 -12.62
CA ALA A 230 7.90 -1.35 -11.90
C ALA A 230 7.99 -1.15 -10.39
N ILE A 231 8.60 -0.04 -9.93
CA ILE A 231 8.64 0.33 -8.51
C ILE A 231 7.22 0.64 -8.02
N SER A 232 6.42 1.37 -8.81
CA SER A 232 5.02 1.67 -8.47
C SER A 232 4.19 0.39 -8.28
N LEU A 233 4.24 -0.55 -9.23
CA LEU A 233 3.48 -1.79 -9.13
C LEU A 233 3.95 -2.64 -7.95
N GLY A 234 5.28 -2.75 -7.77
CA GLY A 234 5.87 -3.44 -6.64
C GLY A 234 5.44 -2.84 -5.31
N ASN A 235 5.43 -1.51 -5.18
CA ASN A 235 4.97 -0.82 -3.99
C ASN A 235 3.54 -1.21 -3.62
N LEU A 236 2.62 -1.24 -4.58
CA LEU A 236 1.21 -1.52 -4.30
C LEU A 236 0.96 -2.98 -3.90
N ILE A 237 1.58 -3.94 -4.59
CA ILE A 237 1.48 -5.36 -4.22
C ILE A 237 2.17 -5.63 -2.89
N GLY A 238 3.37 -5.08 -2.71
CA GLY A 238 4.14 -5.18 -1.48
C GLY A 238 3.38 -4.61 -0.29
N SER A 239 2.79 -3.42 -0.42
CA SER A 239 2.05 -2.77 0.67
C SER A 239 0.85 -3.61 1.11
N ASN A 240 0.14 -4.26 0.17
CA ASN A 240 -0.93 -5.19 0.52
C ASN A 240 -0.43 -6.40 1.33
N ILE A 241 0.71 -6.97 0.93
CA ILE A 241 1.36 -8.08 1.63
C ILE A 241 1.85 -7.63 3.01
N PHE A 242 2.49 -6.46 3.12
CA PHE A 242 2.98 -5.90 4.38
C PHE A 242 1.83 -5.55 5.32
N ASN A 243 0.75 -4.95 4.83
CA ASN A 243 -0.42 -4.63 5.63
C ASN A 243 -1.02 -5.90 6.26
N ILE A 244 -1.13 -6.98 5.49
CA ILE A 244 -1.63 -8.23 6.05
C ILE A 244 -0.58 -8.86 6.97
N LEU A 245 0.61 -9.17 6.46
CA LEU A 245 1.56 -10.02 7.17
C LEU A 245 2.38 -9.32 8.25
N ALA A 246 2.72 -8.04 8.06
CA ALA A 246 3.42 -7.24 9.07
C ALA A 246 2.43 -6.43 9.91
N VAL A 247 1.55 -5.62 9.33
CA VAL A 247 0.72 -4.70 10.12
C VAL A 247 -0.23 -5.46 11.02
N LEU A 248 -1.06 -6.35 10.48
CA LEU A 248 -1.93 -7.18 11.33
C LEU A 248 -1.14 -8.19 12.14
N GLY A 249 -0.14 -8.83 11.54
CA GLY A 249 0.67 -9.84 12.23
C GLY A 249 1.38 -9.31 13.48
N ILE A 250 2.05 -8.15 13.38
CA ILE A 250 2.70 -7.51 14.53
C ILE A 250 1.65 -6.99 15.52
N THR A 251 0.56 -6.40 15.02
CA THR A 251 -0.50 -5.86 15.90
C THR A 251 -1.13 -6.98 16.73
N SER A 252 -1.45 -8.14 16.13
CA SER A 252 -2.07 -9.27 16.83
C SER A 252 -1.13 -9.98 17.80
N ILE A 253 0.19 -9.99 17.53
CA ILE A 253 1.21 -10.44 18.50
C ILE A 253 1.18 -9.58 19.76
N ILE A 254 1.09 -8.25 19.60
CA ILE A 254 1.05 -7.30 20.72
C ILE A 254 -0.26 -7.46 21.49
N THR A 255 -1.39 -7.42 20.78
CA THR A 255 -2.72 -7.54 21.37
C THR A 255 -3.65 -8.29 20.42
N PRO A 256 -4.32 -9.37 20.85
CA PRO A 256 -5.33 -10.05 20.04
C PRO A 256 -6.37 -9.06 19.50
N ILE A 257 -6.79 -9.27 18.25
CA ILE A 257 -7.69 -8.35 17.54
C ILE A 257 -9.02 -9.06 17.30
N ARG A 258 -9.99 -8.81 18.17
CA ARG A 258 -11.34 -9.35 18.02
C ARG A 258 -12.17 -8.46 17.09
N VAL A 259 -12.79 -9.08 16.09
CA VAL A 259 -13.78 -8.44 15.24
C VAL A 259 -15.03 -8.18 16.08
N MET A 260 -15.44 -6.91 16.17
CA MET A 260 -16.71 -6.52 16.80
C MET A 260 -17.76 -6.13 15.76
N ASP A 261 -17.36 -5.56 14.62
CA ASP A 261 -18.25 -5.25 13.50
C ASP A 261 -18.37 -6.43 12.51
N GLU A 262 -19.53 -7.08 12.50
CA GLU A 262 -19.85 -8.18 11.58
C GLU A 262 -19.77 -7.79 10.10
N ARG A 263 -19.86 -6.49 9.75
CA ARG A 263 -19.72 -6.00 8.38
C ARG A 263 -18.32 -6.23 7.82
N LEU A 264 -17.31 -6.22 8.68
CA LEU A 264 -15.93 -6.48 8.29
C LEU A 264 -15.78 -7.90 7.74
N LEU A 265 -16.39 -8.88 8.42
CA LEU A 265 -16.37 -10.30 8.03
C LEU A 265 -17.31 -10.62 6.86
N SER A 266 -18.49 -10.00 6.83
CA SER A 266 -19.54 -10.32 5.85
C SER A 266 -19.41 -9.56 4.53
N ASN A 267 -18.74 -8.41 4.49
CA ASN A 267 -18.65 -7.55 3.31
C ASN A 267 -17.21 -7.15 2.98
N ASP A 268 -16.52 -6.45 3.87
CA ASP A 268 -15.30 -5.72 3.51
C ASP A 268 -14.14 -6.65 3.12
N ILE A 269 -14.00 -7.80 3.78
CA ILE A 269 -12.99 -8.80 3.38
C ILE A 269 -13.29 -9.38 2.01
N PHE A 270 -14.56 -9.61 1.65
CA PHE A 270 -14.92 -10.07 0.32
C PHE A 270 -14.61 -9.02 -0.75
N TRP A 271 -14.76 -7.73 -0.44
CA TRP A 271 -14.26 -6.65 -1.30
C TRP A 271 -12.74 -6.70 -1.46
N MET A 272 -11.99 -6.84 -0.37
CA MET A 272 -10.54 -6.96 -0.41
C MET A 272 -10.08 -8.16 -1.25
N LEU A 273 -10.67 -9.34 -1.02
CA LEU A 273 -10.38 -10.56 -1.78
C LEU A 273 -10.79 -10.40 -3.25
N GLY A 274 -11.96 -9.83 -3.52
CA GLY A 274 -12.49 -9.62 -4.85
C GLY A 274 -11.65 -8.65 -5.69
N VAL A 275 -11.25 -7.51 -5.11
CA VAL A 275 -10.35 -6.54 -5.76
C VAL A 275 -8.97 -7.16 -5.96
N SER A 276 -8.42 -7.85 -4.97
CA SER A 276 -7.16 -8.58 -5.08
C SER A 276 -7.22 -9.59 -6.23
N PHE A 277 -8.30 -10.34 -6.32
CA PHE A 277 -8.52 -11.31 -7.38
C PHE A 277 -8.65 -10.65 -8.74
N LEU A 278 -9.42 -9.56 -8.84
CA LEU A 278 -9.70 -8.82 -10.06
C LEU A 278 -8.43 -8.33 -10.78
N ILE A 279 -7.34 -8.06 -10.06
CA ILE A 279 -6.09 -7.63 -10.69
C ILE A 279 -5.55 -8.67 -11.69
N LEU A 280 -5.66 -9.97 -11.38
CA LEU A 280 -5.13 -11.02 -12.25
C LEU A 280 -5.79 -11.08 -13.64
N PRO A 281 -7.13 -11.19 -13.79
CA PRO A 281 -7.76 -11.18 -15.09
C PRO A 281 -7.54 -9.87 -15.85
N LEU A 282 -7.42 -8.72 -15.17
CA LEU A 282 -7.10 -7.44 -15.81
C LEU A 282 -5.70 -7.40 -16.44
N VAL A 283 -4.77 -8.22 -15.95
CA VAL A 283 -3.44 -8.39 -16.53
C VAL A 283 -3.44 -9.46 -17.63
N LEU A 284 -4.11 -10.60 -17.41
CA LEU A 284 -4.00 -11.78 -18.28
C LEU A 284 -4.93 -11.75 -19.51
N ILE A 285 -6.13 -11.17 -19.41
CA ILE A 285 -7.12 -11.18 -20.50
C ILE A 285 -6.69 -10.25 -21.65
N PRO A 286 -6.22 -9.00 -21.41
CA PRO A 286 -5.77 -8.13 -22.48
C PRO A 286 -4.48 -8.66 -23.12
N ARG A 287 -4.37 -8.55 -24.45
CA ARG A 287 -3.12 -8.87 -25.15
C ARG A 287 -1.98 -7.96 -24.67
N GLY A 288 -0.87 -8.57 -24.25
CA GLY A 288 0.39 -7.89 -23.95
C GLY A 288 0.73 -7.67 -22.48
N LEU A 289 0.11 -8.41 -21.54
CA LEU A 289 0.48 -8.41 -20.10
C LEU A 289 0.69 -7.00 -19.54
N ARG A 290 -0.34 -6.15 -19.66
CA ARG A 290 -0.22 -4.74 -19.30
C ARG A 290 -1.48 -4.22 -18.63
N LEU A 291 -1.31 -3.33 -17.67
CA LEU A 291 -2.38 -2.54 -17.09
C LEU A 291 -2.40 -1.18 -17.79
N GLY A 292 -3.48 -0.88 -18.51
CA GLY A 292 -3.68 0.39 -19.21
C GLY A 292 -4.85 1.20 -18.64
N TRP A 293 -5.01 2.45 -19.09
CA TRP A 293 -5.98 3.41 -18.55
C TRP A 293 -7.42 2.88 -18.41
N ARG A 294 -7.88 1.99 -19.31
CA ARG A 294 -9.20 1.35 -19.23
C ARG A 294 -9.36 0.52 -17.96
N ASN A 295 -8.33 -0.24 -17.59
CA ASN A 295 -8.31 -0.99 -16.34
C ASN A 295 -8.33 -0.02 -15.15
N GLY A 296 -7.64 1.11 -15.25
CA GLY A 296 -7.65 2.11 -14.20
C GLY A 296 -9.02 2.75 -13.98
N ILE A 297 -9.77 3.07 -15.04
CA ILE A 297 -11.16 3.55 -14.92
C ILE A 297 -12.04 2.51 -14.24
N LEU A 298 -11.92 1.24 -14.63
CA LEU A 298 -12.67 0.14 -14.01
C LEU A 298 -12.34 0.03 -12.51
N LEU A 299 -11.06 0.08 -12.13
CA LEU A 299 -10.62 -0.01 -10.74
C LEU A 299 -11.15 1.16 -9.90
N ILE A 300 -11.13 2.39 -10.44
CA ILE A 300 -11.72 3.55 -9.77
C ILE A 300 -13.23 3.41 -9.63
N ALA A 301 -13.92 2.89 -10.66
CA ALA A 301 -15.36 2.64 -10.59
C ALA A 301 -15.69 1.59 -9.51
N VAL A 302 -14.91 0.51 -9.43
CA VAL A 302 -15.03 -0.51 -8.38
C VAL A 302 -14.82 0.11 -6.99
N TYR A 303 -13.81 0.98 -6.82
CA TYR A 303 -13.59 1.68 -5.56
C TYR A 303 -14.76 2.61 -5.20
N ALA A 304 -15.28 3.36 -6.18
CA ALA A 304 -16.42 4.25 -5.96
C ALA A 304 -17.68 3.48 -5.56
N ILE A 305 -17.93 2.31 -6.16
CA ILE A 305 -19.03 1.42 -5.77
C ILE A 305 -18.84 0.91 -4.35
N PHE A 306 -17.64 0.44 -4.00
CA PHE A 306 -17.31 0.01 -2.64
C PHE A 306 -17.61 1.13 -1.63
N VAL A 307 -17.06 2.34 -1.84
CA VAL A 307 -17.28 3.49 -0.97
C VAL A 307 -18.77 3.86 -0.87
N TYR A 308 -19.49 3.85 -1.99
CA TYR A 308 -20.93 4.14 -1.98
C TYR A 308 -21.71 3.13 -1.13
N ILE A 309 -21.45 1.83 -1.30
CA ILE A 309 -22.12 0.76 -0.53
C ILE A 309 -21.75 0.85 0.96
N THR A 310 -20.50 1.16 1.30
CA THR A 310 -20.06 1.29 2.69
C THR A 310 -20.70 2.50 3.39
N ILE A 311 -20.97 3.59 2.66
CA ILE A 311 -21.58 4.80 3.22
C ILE A 311 -23.10 4.70 3.34
N SER A 312 -23.76 4.04 2.38
CA SER A 312 -25.22 3.93 2.25
C SER A 312 -25.83 3.04 3.34
#